data_AF-A0A811FYP4-F1
#
_entry.id   AF-A0A811FYP4-F1
#
_cell.length_a   1.000
_cell.length_b   1.000
_cell.length_c   1.000
_cell.angle_alpha   90.00
_cell.angle_beta   90.00
_cell.angle_gamma   90.00
#
_symmetry.space_group_name_H-M   'P 1'
#
loop_
_entity.id
_entity.type
_entity.pdbx_description
1 polymer ?
#
loop_
_entity_poly.entity_id
_entity_poly.type
_entity_poly.pdbx_seq_one_letter_code
_entity_poly.pdbx_strand_id
1 'polypeptide(L)'
;MRAVDRNNEVPSALKMLSGFDDDIARDCTRTINRLRSVLAQIYPSLERVFAGSTLTRTPVLGLLIHYKGPQGPKRAGYHRVLDRMVKHTRKDPTALVNTIFAALKAQTATVLGSDATELVIPQLAANIKALKDQRGTITEQVESMLDDFPLYEVLISMPEAGIKTATQILLTIGDGSDFDSAGHLAAYTGIAPVTRRSGSSIRGSTTNENVQEENATMPR
;
A
#
# COMPACT_ATOMS: atom_id res chain seq x y z
N MET A 1 14.51 -15.41 33.44
CA MET A 1 14.85 -14.23 32.63
C MET A 1 14.70 -14.54 31.12
N ARG A 2 13.52 -14.99 30.65
CA ARG A 2 13.35 -15.53 29.27
C ARG A 2 12.01 -15.24 28.57
N ALA A 3 11.08 -14.52 29.20
CA ALA A 3 9.79 -14.14 28.61
C ALA A 3 9.68 -12.63 28.30
N VAL A 4 10.43 -11.79 29.03
CA VAL A 4 10.41 -10.33 28.86
C VAL A 4 11.21 -9.86 27.63
N ASP A 5 12.23 -10.60 27.20
CA ASP A 5 13.02 -10.26 25.99
C ASP A 5 12.25 -10.54 24.69
N ARG A 6 11.63 -11.71 24.54
CA ARG A 6 10.92 -12.07 23.29
C ARG A 6 9.71 -11.18 23.01
N ASN A 7 8.99 -10.75 24.04
CA ASN A 7 7.86 -9.84 23.88
C ASN A 7 8.27 -8.42 23.47
N ASN A 8 9.52 -8.00 23.71
CA ASN A 8 10.02 -6.68 23.31
C ASN A 8 10.77 -6.70 21.97
N GLU A 9 11.36 -7.84 21.59
CA GLU A 9 12.10 -7.98 20.33
C GLU A 9 11.18 -7.91 19.10
N VAL A 10 10.02 -8.57 19.13
CA VAL A 10 9.10 -8.62 17.97
C VAL A 10 8.49 -7.25 17.66
N PRO A 11 7.92 -6.50 18.63
CA PRO A 11 7.42 -5.15 18.36
C PRO A 11 8.53 -4.18 17.91
N SER A 12 9.74 -4.33 18.46
CA SER A 12 10.89 -3.51 18.05
C SER A 12 11.31 -3.81 16.61
N ALA A 13 11.36 -5.08 16.22
CA ALA A 13 11.64 -5.51 14.85
C ALA A 13 10.56 -5.03 13.86
N LEU A 14 9.28 -5.18 14.21
CA LEU A 14 8.16 -4.69 13.41
C LEU A 14 8.21 -3.17 13.22
N LYS A 15 8.56 -2.41 14.27
CA LYS A 15 8.72 -0.96 14.20
C LYS A 15 9.87 -0.56 13.27
N MET A 16 11.02 -1.25 13.38
CA MET A 16 12.17 -1.03 12.50
C MET A 16 11.83 -1.33 11.04
N LEU A 17 11.19 -2.47 10.75
CA LEU A 17 10.78 -2.84 9.39
C LEU A 17 9.72 -1.89 8.81
N SER A 18 8.77 -1.44 9.62
CA SER A 18 7.75 -0.47 9.19
C SER A 18 8.37 0.89 8.84
N GLY A 19 9.31 1.37 9.67
CA GLY A 19 10.06 2.59 9.37
C GLY A 19 10.89 2.46 8.09
N PHE A 20 11.50 1.29 7.87
CA PHE A 20 12.26 1.02 6.66
C PHE A 20 11.39 0.92 5.40
N ASP A 21 10.18 0.32 5.46
CA ASP A 21 9.22 0.36 4.34
C ASP A 21 8.85 1.79 3.96
N ASP A 22 8.61 2.66 4.96
CA ASP A 22 8.29 4.06 4.74
C ASP A 22 9.45 4.81 4.05
N ASP A 23 10.69 4.55 4.45
CA ASP A 23 11.88 5.12 3.80
C ASP A 23 12.00 4.66 2.34
N ILE A 24 11.84 3.37 2.07
CA ILE A 24 11.87 2.84 0.70
C ILE A 24 10.71 3.42 -0.13
N ALA A 25 9.53 3.62 0.46
CA ALA A 25 8.40 4.25 -0.23
C ALA A 25 8.72 5.70 -0.64
N ARG A 26 9.38 6.47 0.24
CA ARG A 26 9.85 7.84 -0.07
C ARG A 26 10.90 7.81 -1.18
N ASP A 27 11.89 6.92 -1.10
CA ASP A 27 12.95 6.80 -2.10
C ASP A 27 12.42 6.34 -3.47
N CYS A 28 11.44 5.44 -3.47
CA CYS A 28 10.76 5.00 -4.68
C CYS A 28 10.02 6.18 -5.33
N THR A 29 9.27 6.95 -4.54
CA THR A 29 8.57 8.16 -5.02
C THR A 29 9.55 9.19 -5.59
N ARG A 30 10.64 9.45 -4.89
CA ARG A 30 11.70 10.36 -5.33
C ARG A 30 12.32 9.91 -6.66
N THR A 31 12.60 8.62 -6.80
CA THR A 31 13.21 8.05 -8.01
C THR A 31 12.24 8.05 -9.19
N ILE A 32 10.95 7.77 -8.96
CA ILE A 32 9.89 7.89 -9.97
C ILE A 32 9.80 9.32 -10.47
N ASN A 33 9.77 10.31 -9.56
CA ASN A 33 9.71 11.71 -9.94
C ASN A 33 10.94 12.14 -10.73
N ARG A 34 12.13 11.68 -10.35
CA ARG A 34 13.36 11.91 -11.12
C ARG A 34 13.28 11.32 -12.53
N LEU A 35 12.78 10.10 -12.69
CA LEU A 35 12.58 9.48 -14.01
C LEU A 35 11.59 10.29 -14.86
N ARG A 36 10.47 10.71 -14.28
CA ARG A 36 9.48 11.57 -14.96
C ARG A 36 10.09 12.90 -15.39
N SER A 37 10.86 13.57 -14.53
CA SER A 37 11.51 14.84 -14.87
C SER A 37 12.46 14.68 -16.07
N VAL A 38 13.27 13.62 -16.09
CA VAL A 38 14.18 13.33 -17.20
C VAL A 38 13.41 13.05 -18.49
N LEU A 39 12.34 12.24 -18.42
CA LEU A 39 11.49 11.96 -19.58
C LEU A 39 10.77 13.23 -20.07
N ALA A 40 10.27 14.08 -19.19
CA ALA A 40 9.59 15.32 -19.57
C ALA A 40 10.55 16.29 -20.30
N GLN A 41 11.82 16.33 -19.89
CA GLN A 41 12.83 17.22 -20.47
C GLN A 41 13.26 16.80 -21.87
N ILE A 42 13.44 15.48 -22.11
CA ILE A 42 14.05 14.97 -23.35
C ILE A 42 13.03 14.25 -24.25
N TYR A 43 12.02 13.61 -23.66
CA TYR A 43 11.01 12.79 -24.33
C TYR A 43 9.57 13.18 -23.94
N PRO A 44 9.17 14.45 -24.08
CA PRO A 44 7.88 14.94 -23.57
C PRO A 44 6.68 14.20 -24.16
N SER A 45 6.74 13.79 -25.43
CA SER A 45 5.67 13.01 -26.06
C SER A 45 5.55 11.61 -25.47
N LEU A 46 6.67 11.00 -25.07
CA LEU A 46 6.68 9.68 -24.44
C LEU A 46 6.26 9.76 -22.97
N GLU A 47 6.64 10.81 -22.25
CA GLU A 47 6.22 11.02 -20.85
C GLU A 47 4.69 11.06 -20.73
N ARG A 48 4.00 11.74 -21.66
CA ARG A 48 2.53 11.77 -21.71
C ARG A 48 1.88 10.40 -21.84
N VAL A 49 2.51 9.47 -22.58
CA VAL A 49 2.01 8.09 -22.70
C VAL A 49 2.10 7.36 -21.36
N PHE A 50 3.07 7.73 -20.54
CA PHE A 50 3.31 7.13 -19.23
C PHE A 50 2.60 7.84 -18.07
N ALA A 51 1.65 8.72 -18.36
CA ALA A 51 0.84 9.40 -17.36
C ALA A 51 0.20 8.42 -16.34
N GLY A 52 0.06 8.90 -15.10
CA GLY A 52 -0.46 8.10 -14.00
C GLY A 52 0.47 6.94 -13.61
N SER A 53 -0.11 5.79 -13.28
CA SER A 53 0.65 4.62 -12.80
C SER A 53 1.32 3.81 -13.91
N THR A 54 1.21 4.23 -15.18
CA THR A 54 1.72 3.45 -16.33
C THR A 54 3.24 3.33 -16.31
N LEU A 55 3.97 4.41 -16.01
CA LEU A 55 5.44 4.42 -15.94
C LEU A 55 5.99 3.39 -14.95
N THR A 56 5.28 3.21 -13.83
CA THR A 56 5.76 2.42 -12.69
C THR A 56 5.37 0.95 -12.80
N ARG A 57 4.67 0.55 -13.87
CA ARG A 57 4.33 -0.84 -14.14
C ARG A 57 5.61 -1.62 -14.47
N THR A 58 5.74 -2.81 -13.89
CA THR A 58 6.91 -3.69 -14.06
C THR A 58 7.27 -3.96 -15.54
N PRO A 59 6.31 -4.20 -16.46
CA PRO A 59 6.63 -4.40 -17.87
C PRO A 59 7.24 -3.16 -18.54
N VAL A 60 6.77 -1.96 -18.17
CA VAL A 60 7.26 -0.68 -18.72
C VAL A 60 8.66 -0.37 -18.19
N LEU A 61 8.90 -0.54 -16.90
CA LEU A 61 10.25 -0.43 -16.33
C LEU A 61 11.20 -1.45 -16.99
N GLY A 62 10.75 -2.71 -17.14
CA GLY A 62 11.51 -3.77 -17.80
C GLY A 62 11.81 -3.47 -19.28
N LEU A 63 10.90 -2.78 -19.98
CA LEU A 63 11.11 -2.30 -21.34
C LEU A 63 12.25 -1.28 -21.40
N LEU A 64 12.21 -0.25 -20.54
CA LEU A 64 13.23 0.79 -20.49
C LEU A 64 14.61 0.25 -20.09
N ILE A 65 14.65 -0.72 -19.18
CA ILE A 65 15.88 -1.41 -18.76
C ILE A 65 16.47 -2.22 -19.92
N HIS A 66 15.66 -3.10 -20.52
CA HIS A 66 16.14 -4.03 -21.54
C HIS A 66 16.63 -3.34 -22.80
N TYR A 67 15.88 -2.34 -23.26
CA TYR A 67 16.22 -1.62 -24.47
C TYR A 67 17.16 -0.44 -24.23
N LYS A 68 17.64 -0.25 -22.99
CA LYS A 68 18.59 0.81 -22.63
C LYS A 68 18.09 2.22 -22.98
N GLY A 69 16.82 2.48 -22.70
CA GLY A 69 16.21 3.80 -22.85
C GLY A 69 15.19 3.92 -24.00
N PRO A 70 14.60 5.11 -24.20
CA PRO A 70 13.55 5.37 -25.20
C PRO A 70 13.91 5.13 -26.67
N GLN A 71 15.18 5.28 -27.06
CA GLN A 71 15.58 5.02 -28.45
C GLN A 71 15.71 3.53 -28.77
N GLY A 72 15.96 2.70 -27.76
CA GLY A 72 16.11 1.27 -27.94
C GLY A 72 14.88 0.58 -28.55
N PRO A 73 13.65 0.82 -28.07
CA PRO A 73 12.42 0.33 -28.68
C PRO A 73 12.28 0.77 -30.15
N LYS A 74 12.64 2.02 -30.47
CA LYS A 74 12.61 2.55 -31.84
C LYS A 74 13.56 1.77 -32.76
N ARG A 75 14.78 1.44 -32.29
CA ARG A 75 15.76 0.63 -33.02
C ARG A 75 15.35 -0.84 -33.14
N ALA A 76 14.74 -1.40 -32.11
CA ALA A 76 14.31 -2.80 -32.08
C ALA A 76 13.08 -3.04 -32.99
N GLY A 77 12.20 -2.05 -33.11
CA GLY A 77 10.99 -2.12 -33.91
C GLY A 77 9.78 -2.67 -33.14
N TYR A 78 8.60 -2.37 -33.68
CA TYR A 78 7.30 -2.60 -33.05
C TYR A 78 7.08 -4.05 -32.60
N HIS A 79 7.24 -5.01 -33.51
CA HIS A 79 6.93 -6.42 -33.25
C HIS A 79 7.78 -7.00 -32.12
N ARG A 80 9.09 -6.70 -32.07
CA ARG A 80 9.97 -7.18 -30.99
C ARG A 80 9.59 -6.61 -29.62
N VAL A 81 9.13 -5.37 -29.59
CA VAL A 81 8.65 -4.74 -28.36
C VAL A 81 7.32 -5.36 -27.93
N LEU A 82 6.40 -5.59 -28.86
CA LEU A 82 5.12 -6.23 -28.59
C LEU A 82 5.29 -7.65 -28.03
N ASP A 83 6.07 -8.49 -28.72
CA ASP A 83 6.34 -9.88 -28.30
C ASP A 83 6.93 -9.94 -26.89
N ARG A 84 7.84 -9.00 -26.57
CA ARG A 84 8.41 -8.91 -25.22
C ARG A 84 7.36 -8.50 -24.20
N MET A 85 6.56 -7.48 -24.49
CA MET A 85 5.54 -6.98 -23.57
C MET A 85 4.48 -8.03 -23.26
N VAL A 86 4.08 -8.84 -24.26
CA VAL A 86 3.14 -9.96 -24.10
C VAL A 86 3.69 -11.01 -23.14
N LYS A 87 4.99 -11.33 -23.21
CA LYS A 87 5.64 -12.29 -22.28
C LYS A 87 5.71 -11.81 -20.83
N HIS A 88 5.56 -10.51 -20.57
CA HIS A 88 5.74 -9.93 -19.25
C HIS A 88 4.47 -9.28 -18.69
N THR A 89 3.34 -9.34 -19.39
CA THR A 89 2.08 -8.71 -18.98
C THR A 89 0.93 -9.69 -19.09
N ARG A 90 0.01 -9.71 -18.11
CA ARG A 90 -1.21 -10.53 -18.17
C ARG A 90 -2.29 -9.96 -19.10
N LYS A 91 -2.33 -8.63 -19.23
CA LYS A 91 -3.26 -7.89 -20.09
C LYS A 91 -2.63 -7.62 -21.46
N ASP A 92 -3.45 -7.55 -22.49
CA ASP A 92 -3.01 -7.21 -23.85
C ASP A 92 -2.27 -5.84 -23.86
N PRO A 93 -0.97 -5.81 -24.22
CA PRO A 93 -0.20 -4.59 -24.26
C PRO A 93 -0.31 -3.83 -25.59
N THR A 94 -1.04 -4.34 -26.58
CA THR A 94 -1.08 -3.80 -27.95
C THR A 94 -1.40 -2.30 -27.99
N ALA A 95 -2.44 -1.85 -27.28
CA ALA A 95 -2.80 -0.44 -27.21
C ALA A 95 -1.68 0.45 -26.63
N LEU A 96 -0.97 -0.04 -25.61
CA LEU A 96 0.15 0.67 -25.00
C LEU A 96 1.36 0.72 -25.93
N VAL A 97 1.67 -0.37 -26.63
CA VAL A 97 2.77 -0.39 -27.60
C VAL A 97 2.48 0.55 -28.77
N ASN A 98 1.24 0.60 -29.25
CA ASN A 98 0.80 1.54 -30.28
C ASN A 98 1.04 2.99 -29.86
N THR A 99 0.63 3.38 -28.66
CA THR A 99 0.81 4.75 -28.16
C THR A 99 2.28 5.09 -27.92
N ILE A 100 3.09 4.14 -27.42
CA ILE A 100 4.54 4.32 -27.29
C ILE A 100 5.19 4.60 -28.65
N PHE A 101 4.92 3.78 -29.67
CA PHE A 101 5.53 3.97 -30.99
C PHE A 101 5.02 5.23 -31.70
N ALA A 102 3.75 5.60 -31.51
CA ALA A 102 3.23 6.88 -31.99
C ALA A 102 3.98 8.06 -31.35
N ALA A 103 4.20 8.03 -30.03
CA ALA A 103 4.95 9.06 -29.32
C ALA A 103 6.42 9.13 -29.75
N LEU A 104 7.08 7.98 -29.94
CA LEU A 104 8.46 7.91 -30.43
C LEU A 104 8.62 8.43 -31.87
N LYS A 105 7.58 8.29 -32.70
CA LYS A 105 7.55 8.85 -34.06
C LYS A 105 7.28 10.36 -34.06
N ALA A 106 6.44 10.84 -33.15
CA ALA A 106 6.14 12.26 -32.99
C ALA A 106 7.29 13.06 -32.35
N GLN A 107 8.28 12.38 -31.76
CA GLN A 107 9.47 13.02 -31.21
C GLN A 107 10.43 13.44 -32.34
N THR A 108 10.43 14.73 -32.67
CA THR A 108 11.19 15.28 -33.82
C THR A 108 12.47 16.03 -33.40
N ALA A 109 12.65 16.35 -32.12
CA ALA A 109 13.81 17.13 -31.65
C ALA A 109 14.85 16.24 -30.95
N THR A 110 16.05 16.20 -31.52
CA THR A 110 17.25 15.66 -30.86
C THR A 110 17.85 16.76 -30.00
N VAL A 111 17.65 16.68 -28.68
CA VAL A 111 18.25 17.64 -27.74
C VAL A 111 19.71 17.21 -27.45
N LEU A 112 20.64 18.16 -27.48
CA LEU A 112 22.02 17.97 -26.99
C LEU A 112 21.96 17.43 -25.54
N GLY A 113 22.53 16.25 -25.28
CA GLY A 113 22.39 15.52 -24.00
C GLY A 113 21.49 14.28 -24.03
N SER A 114 20.89 13.98 -25.20
CA SER A 114 20.19 12.72 -25.51
C SER A 114 20.99 11.48 -25.07
N ASP A 115 22.28 11.43 -25.41
CA ASP A 115 23.08 10.22 -25.22
C ASP A 115 23.36 9.92 -23.74
N ALA A 116 23.62 10.95 -22.92
CA ALA A 116 23.76 10.79 -21.48
C ALA A 116 22.42 10.40 -20.83
N THR A 117 21.30 10.91 -21.35
CA THR A 117 19.96 10.60 -20.84
C THR A 117 19.57 9.15 -21.11
N GLU A 118 19.93 8.60 -22.28
CA GLU A 118 19.75 7.17 -22.59
C GLU A 118 20.50 6.25 -21.62
N LEU A 119 21.59 6.73 -20.99
CA LEU A 119 22.31 5.97 -19.95
C LEU A 119 21.63 6.06 -18.58
N VAL A 120 21.04 7.20 -18.24
CA VAL A 120 20.45 7.44 -16.92
C VAL A 120 19.06 6.81 -16.78
N ILE A 121 18.23 6.85 -17.83
CA ILE A 121 16.85 6.33 -17.79
C ILE A 121 16.79 4.84 -17.36
N PRO A 122 17.58 3.92 -17.94
CA PRO A 122 17.60 2.51 -17.55
C PRO A 122 18.00 2.33 -16.09
N GLN A 123 18.95 3.12 -15.59
CA GLN A 123 19.39 3.05 -14.19
C GLN A 123 18.29 3.49 -13.24
N LEU A 124 17.60 4.60 -13.54
CA LEU A 124 16.46 5.04 -12.74
C LEU A 124 15.32 4.01 -12.76
N ALA A 125 15.03 3.42 -13.92
CA ALA A 125 14.03 2.37 -14.04
C ALA A 125 14.41 1.10 -13.25
N ALA A 126 15.68 0.69 -13.28
CA ALA A 126 16.21 -0.42 -12.51
C ALA A 126 16.13 -0.15 -11.00
N ASN A 127 16.50 1.06 -10.55
CA ASN A 127 16.39 1.46 -9.16
C ASN A 127 14.93 1.43 -8.67
N ILE A 128 13.98 1.96 -9.46
CA ILE A 128 12.55 1.89 -9.12
C ILE A 128 12.10 0.43 -8.99
N LYS A 129 12.51 -0.43 -9.94
CA LYS A 129 12.17 -1.85 -9.88
C LYS A 129 12.74 -2.50 -8.60
N ALA A 130 14.01 -2.27 -8.30
CA ALA A 130 14.67 -2.81 -7.11
C ALA A 130 14.00 -2.34 -5.81
N LEU A 131 13.68 -1.04 -5.70
CA LEU A 131 12.97 -0.50 -4.53
C LEU A 131 11.59 -1.13 -4.38
N LYS A 132 10.86 -1.37 -5.47
CA LYS A 132 9.55 -2.06 -5.41
C LYS A 132 9.69 -3.53 -5.00
N ASP A 133 10.70 -4.22 -5.52
CA ASP A 133 10.97 -5.62 -5.16
C ASP A 133 11.37 -5.72 -3.67
N GLN A 134 12.19 -4.78 -3.18
CA GLN A 134 12.56 -4.67 -1.75
C GLN A 134 11.33 -4.45 -0.85
N ARG A 135 10.39 -3.58 -1.22
CA ARG A 135 9.13 -3.41 -0.47
C ARG A 135 8.30 -4.69 -0.44
N GLY A 136 8.29 -5.45 -1.54
CA GLY A 136 7.66 -6.77 -1.59
C GLY A 136 8.25 -7.71 -0.53
N THR A 137 9.58 -7.82 -0.51
CA THR A 137 10.29 -8.66 0.48
C THR A 137 10.04 -8.22 1.92
N ILE A 138 10.00 -6.91 2.20
CA ILE A 138 9.69 -6.42 3.55
C ILE A 138 8.24 -6.75 3.92
N THR A 139 7.31 -6.64 2.98
CA THR A 139 5.90 -7.00 3.21
C THR A 139 5.79 -8.48 3.61
N GLU A 140 6.48 -9.38 2.89
CA GLU A 140 6.53 -10.81 3.21
C GLU A 140 7.18 -11.08 4.59
N GLN A 141 8.23 -10.35 4.95
CA GLN A 141 8.86 -10.47 6.27
C GLN A 141 7.94 -9.99 7.40
N VAL A 142 7.24 -8.87 7.19
CA VAL A 142 6.28 -8.34 8.15
C VAL A 142 5.11 -9.31 8.31
N GLU A 143 4.57 -9.85 7.21
CA GLU A 143 3.54 -10.89 7.25
C GLU A 143 3.98 -12.09 8.10
N SER A 144 5.17 -12.65 7.84
CA SER A 144 5.67 -13.81 8.60
C SER A 144 5.88 -13.52 10.09
N MET A 145 6.21 -12.28 10.47
CA MET A 145 6.31 -11.90 11.88
C MET A 145 4.94 -11.75 12.54
N LEU A 146 3.89 -11.46 11.75
CA LEU A 146 2.55 -11.23 12.23
C LEU A 146 1.72 -12.50 12.38
N ASP A 147 2.10 -13.60 11.73
CA ASP A 147 1.41 -14.90 11.83
C ASP A 147 1.28 -15.41 13.27
N ASP A 148 2.21 -15.04 14.17
CA ASP A 148 2.19 -15.43 15.58
C ASP A 148 1.25 -14.56 16.45
N PHE A 149 0.65 -13.49 15.90
CA PHE A 149 -0.20 -12.57 16.66
C PHE A 149 -1.68 -12.99 16.60
N PRO A 150 -2.33 -13.31 17.73
CA PRO A 150 -3.74 -13.74 17.75
C PRO A 150 -4.73 -12.73 17.12
N LEU A 151 -4.41 -11.44 17.20
CA LEU A 151 -5.24 -10.37 16.63
C LEU A 151 -5.00 -10.16 15.11
N TYR A 152 -3.94 -10.71 14.54
CA TYR A 152 -3.60 -10.48 13.13
C TYR A 152 -4.65 -11.04 12.17
N GLU A 153 -5.13 -12.27 12.39
CA GLU A 153 -6.19 -12.88 11.57
C GLU A 153 -7.49 -12.05 11.61
N VAL A 154 -7.83 -11.51 12.79
CA VAL A 154 -9.00 -10.65 12.95
C VAL A 154 -8.81 -9.34 12.18
N LEU A 155 -7.65 -8.70 12.32
CA LEU A 155 -7.36 -7.43 11.65
C LEU A 155 -7.35 -7.58 10.13
N ILE A 156 -6.73 -8.62 9.58
CA ILE A 156 -6.66 -8.79 8.11
C ILE A 156 -8.00 -9.20 7.49
N SER A 157 -8.93 -9.73 8.30
CA SER A 157 -10.30 -10.07 7.85
C SER A 157 -11.21 -8.84 7.69
N MET A 158 -10.83 -7.70 8.27
CA MET A 158 -11.62 -6.47 8.19
C MET A 158 -11.50 -5.84 6.80
N PRO A 159 -12.61 -5.35 6.21
CA PRO A 159 -12.55 -4.59 4.97
C PRO A 159 -11.57 -3.42 5.13
N GLU A 160 -10.69 -3.22 4.15
CA GLU A 160 -9.68 -2.14 4.08
C GLU A 160 -8.49 -2.27 5.05
N ALA A 161 -8.49 -3.23 5.97
CA ALA A 161 -7.34 -3.52 6.83
C ALA A 161 -6.36 -4.46 6.13
N GLY A 162 -5.45 -3.88 5.35
CA GLY A 162 -4.28 -4.61 4.82
C GLY A 162 -3.17 -4.77 5.86
N ILE A 163 -2.13 -5.53 5.52
CA ILE A 163 -0.98 -5.83 6.40
C ILE A 163 -0.45 -4.58 7.09
N LYS A 164 -0.17 -3.51 6.33
CA LYS A 164 0.34 -2.25 6.89
C LYS A 164 -0.56 -1.66 7.98
N THR A 165 -1.88 -1.67 7.76
CA THR A 165 -2.84 -1.17 8.74
C THR A 165 -2.88 -2.07 9.97
N ALA A 166 -2.87 -3.40 9.77
CA ALA A 166 -2.82 -4.37 10.85
C ALA A 166 -1.53 -4.23 11.68
N THR A 167 -0.37 -4.11 11.05
CA THR A 167 0.93 -3.85 11.70
C THR A 167 0.87 -2.58 12.54
N GLN A 168 0.32 -1.49 11.98
CA GLN A 168 0.25 -0.21 12.68
C GLN A 168 -0.67 -0.28 13.91
N ILE A 169 -1.80 -0.99 13.80
CA ILE A 169 -2.71 -1.21 14.93
C ILE A 169 -1.98 -2.01 16.01
N LEU A 170 -1.36 -3.15 15.67
CA LEU A 170 -0.63 -3.99 16.62
C LEU A 170 0.56 -3.26 17.27
N LEU A 171 1.28 -2.41 16.54
CA LEU A 171 2.33 -1.55 17.10
C LEU A 171 1.79 -0.49 18.06
N THR A 172 0.51 -0.12 17.94
CA THR A 172 -0.13 0.91 18.77
C THR A 172 -0.77 0.31 20.02
N ILE A 173 -1.43 -0.85 19.91
CA ILE A 173 -2.25 -1.44 20.99
C ILE A 173 -1.72 -2.79 21.51
N GLY A 174 -0.66 -3.34 20.91
CA GLY A 174 -0.14 -4.66 21.25
C GLY A 174 -1.10 -5.79 20.91
N ASP A 175 -1.11 -6.82 21.75
CA ASP A 175 -2.10 -7.92 21.72
C ASP A 175 -3.42 -7.55 22.45
N GLY A 176 -3.55 -6.30 22.92
CA GLY A 176 -4.69 -5.81 23.67
C GLY A 176 -4.73 -6.23 25.15
N SER A 177 -3.75 -7.01 25.63
CA SER A 177 -3.71 -7.48 27.02
C SER A 177 -3.42 -6.37 28.04
N ASP A 178 -2.84 -5.25 27.59
CA ASP A 178 -2.62 -4.05 28.42
C ASP A 178 -3.92 -3.29 28.76
N PHE A 179 -5.06 -3.66 28.16
CA PHE A 179 -6.36 -3.03 28.42
C PHE A 179 -7.27 -3.92 29.26
N ASP A 180 -7.79 -3.37 30.36
CA ASP A 180 -8.71 -4.08 31.27
C ASP A 180 -9.99 -4.59 30.59
N SER A 181 -10.42 -3.93 29.51
CA SER A 181 -11.56 -4.37 28.70
C SER A 181 -11.57 -3.75 27.29
N ALA A 182 -12.36 -4.33 26.39
CA ALA A 182 -12.62 -3.74 25.07
C ALA A 182 -13.19 -2.31 25.16
N GLY A 183 -13.92 -1.98 26.23
CA GLY A 183 -14.40 -0.63 26.48
C GLY A 183 -13.28 0.37 26.79
N HIS A 184 -12.23 -0.07 27.50
CA HIS A 184 -11.04 0.76 27.75
C HIS A 184 -10.23 0.98 26.47
N LEU A 185 -10.08 -0.05 25.64
CA LEU A 185 -9.46 0.09 24.33
C LEU A 185 -10.25 1.05 23.41
N ALA A 186 -11.59 0.93 23.41
CA ALA A 186 -12.46 1.84 22.65
C ALA A 186 -12.35 3.29 23.16
N ALA A 187 -12.20 3.49 24.47
CA ALA A 187 -12.00 4.81 25.05
C ALA A 187 -10.62 5.39 24.69
N TYR A 188 -9.57 4.56 24.74
CA TYR A 188 -8.21 4.93 24.35
C TYR A 188 -8.11 5.36 22.89
N THR A 189 -8.83 4.66 22.00
CA THR A 189 -8.89 4.96 20.56
C THR A 189 -9.89 6.05 20.20
N GLY A 190 -10.66 6.58 21.17
CA GLY A 190 -11.64 7.63 20.95
C GLY A 190 -12.91 7.19 20.21
N ILE A 191 -13.16 5.88 20.10
CA ILE A 191 -14.35 5.31 19.43
C ILE A 191 -15.43 4.86 20.42
N ALA A 192 -15.17 4.93 21.73
CA ALA A 192 -16.17 4.62 22.75
C ALA A 192 -17.37 5.57 22.64
N PRO A 193 -18.61 5.06 22.73
CA PRO A 193 -19.80 5.89 22.68
C PRO A 193 -19.82 6.86 23.88
N VAL A 194 -19.92 8.16 23.59
CA VAL A 194 -20.07 9.17 24.63
C VAL A 194 -21.48 9.08 25.21
N THR A 195 -21.62 8.50 26.40
CA THR A 195 -22.88 8.58 27.14
C THR A 195 -23.08 10.00 27.64
N ARG A 196 -23.85 10.81 26.91
CA ARG A 196 -24.44 12.06 27.46
C ARG A 196 -25.49 11.69 28.51
N ARG A 197 -25.07 11.39 29.74
CA ARG A 197 -25.94 11.58 30.91
C ARG A 197 -25.75 13.01 31.41
N SER A 198 -26.55 13.92 30.86
CA SER A 198 -26.77 15.22 31.49
C SER A 198 -27.54 14.97 32.78
N GLY A 199 -26.86 15.04 33.92
CA GLY A 199 -27.51 14.96 35.22
C GLY A 199 -28.23 16.26 35.55
N SER A 200 -29.55 16.30 35.36
CA SER A 200 -30.46 16.79 36.40
C SER A 200 -31.91 16.43 36.06
N SER A 201 -32.43 15.37 36.69
CA SER A 201 -33.75 15.46 37.33
C SER A 201 -33.85 14.40 38.41
N ILE A 202 -33.41 14.77 39.61
CA ILE A 202 -33.91 14.17 40.85
C ILE A 202 -35.25 14.87 41.12
N ARG A 203 -36.30 14.49 40.38
CA ARG A 203 -37.73 14.58 40.76
C ARG A 203 -38.61 14.23 39.57
N GLY A 204 -39.26 13.08 39.70
CA GLY A 204 -40.21 12.56 38.73
C GLY A 204 -40.56 11.12 39.07
N SER A 205 -40.87 10.87 40.35
CA SER A 205 -41.60 9.67 40.73
C SER A 205 -43.02 9.79 40.18
N THR A 206 -43.33 9.06 39.12
CA THR A 206 -44.70 8.57 38.90
C THR A 206 -44.68 7.07 39.06
N THR A 207 -45.08 6.66 40.26
CA THR A 207 -45.72 5.38 40.55
C THR A 207 -46.76 5.10 39.47
N ASN A 208 -46.62 3.98 38.75
CA ASN A 208 -47.74 3.31 38.11
C ASN A 208 -47.94 1.99 38.87
N GLU A 209 -48.64 2.09 39.99
CA GLU A 209 -49.41 0.97 40.55
C GLU A 209 -50.83 1.07 39.98
N ASN A 210 -51.19 0.06 39.21
CA ASN A 210 -52.51 -0.58 39.18
C ASN A 210 -52.22 -1.99 38.61
N VAL A 211 -52.04 -3.04 39.43
CA VAL A 211 -53.09 -3.81 40.15
C VAL A 211 -54.01 -4.48 39.11
N GLN A 212 -54.19 -5.80 39.00
CA GLN A 212 -53.82 -6.98 39.78
C GLN A 212 -54.02 -8.24 38.91
N GLU A 213 -53.23 -9.27 39.22
CA GLU A 213 -53.49 -10.72 39.25
C GLU A 213 -54.68 -11.33 38.48
N GLU A 214 -54.38 -12.33 37.65
CA GLU A 214 -55.15 -13.59 37.68
C GLU A 214 -54.23 -14.81 37.46
N ASN A 215 -54.49 -15.83 38.26
CA ASN A 215 -53.64 -16.95 38.62
C ASN A 215 -53.61 -18.12 37.63
N ALA A 216 -52.46 -18.80 37.63
CA ALA A 216 -52.22 -20.24 37.59
C ALA A 216 -53.20 -21.20 36.85
N THR A 217 -52.65 -21.87 35.84
CA THR A 217 -53.07 -23.19 35.34
C THR A 217 -52.86 -24.29 36.40
N MET A 218 -53.83 -25.19 36.56
CA MET A 218 -53.65 -26.57 37.05
C MET A 218 -54.51 -27.54 36.20
N PRO A 219 -54.15 -28.84 36.10
CA PRO A 219 -54.39 -29.65 34.91
C PRO A 219 -55.63 -30.56 34.97
N ARG A 220 -56.02 -30.97 33.75
CA ARG A 220 -56.95 -32.02 33.30
C ARG A 220 -58.44 -31.80 33.52
#